data_AF-A0A6P7PBB2-F1
#
_entry.id   AF-A0A6P7PBB2-F1
#
_cell.length_a   1.000
_cell.length_b   1.000
_cell.length_c   1.000
_cell.angle_alpha   90.00
_cell.angle_beta   90.00
_cell.angle_gamma   90.00
#
_symmetry.space_group_name_H-M   'P 1'
#
loop_
_entity.id
_entity.type
_entity.pdbx_description
1 polymer ?
#
loop_
_entity_poly.entity_id
_entity_poly.type
_entity_poly.pdbx_seq_one_letter_code
_entity_poly.pdbx_strand_id
1 'polypeptide(L)'
;MQNLTIVSVNATSNKSLSVIIKVCVVVPLFCIFFLCIVVILHMFASNRQFLDTSRYILFASMLISDTLHVMFSVLLFLLVKAQVKVALGLCFPLLFISTATFRNTPFILATMSLERYVAIFYPLQRPAAWCSDQIWMIILVLWLLSCTFPIIEYSIGQHYPAANTFPASVLCQPTIVNSSPIQALFRTAVNVLSFSIVAVIIIFTYIRILLETQKMRQDKVSVSKATHTVLLHGFQLLLCMLAFTMPITETLIVLCADWPTEDIAFFNYFCFILIPRFLSPLIYGFRDQNLRSYIGKTFICFPNKVESLLTEQ
;
A
#
# COMPACT_ATOMS: atom_id res chain seq x y z
N MET A 1 -38.90 -3.65 32.00
CA MET A 1 -38.32 -2.49 31.27
C MET A 1 -36.84 -2.22 31.61
N GLN A 2 -36.33 -2.51 32.82
CA GLN A 2 -34.92 -2.23 33.18
C GLN A 2 -33.86 -3.06 32.40
N ASN A 3 -34.13 -4.34 32.09
CA ASN A 3 -33.17 -5.18 31.34
C ASN A 3 -32.90 -4.69 29.90
N LEU A 4 -33.89 -4.10 29.22
CA LEU A 4 -33.72 -3.64 27.84
C LEU A 4 -32.81 -2.40 27.77
N THR A 5 -32.91 -1.53 28.78
CA THR A 5 -32.08 -0.31 28.90
C THR A 5 -30.64 -0.64 29.31
N ILE A 6 -30.42 -1.65 30.17
CA ILE A 6 -29.07 -2.10 30.54
C ILE A 6 -28.37 -2.78 29.35
N VAL A 7 -29.11 -3.59 28.59
CA VAL A 7 -28.59 -4.24 27.37
C VAL A 7 -28.24 -3.21 26.29
N SER A 8 -29.06 -2.17 26.09
CA SER A 8 -28.77 -1.13 25.11
C SER A 8 -27.59 -0.24 25.53
N VAL A 9 -27.44 0.07 26.82
CA VAL A 9 -26.30 0.81 27.35
C VAL A 9 -25.00 0.01 27.26
N ASN A 10 -25.00 -1.29 27.61
CA ASN A 10 -23.83 -2.16 27.45
C ASN A 10 -23.45 -2.36 25.98
N ALA A 11 -24.42 -2.53 25.09
CA ALA A 11 -24.15 -2.65 23.64
C ALA A 11 -23.55 -1.37 23.05
N THR A 12 -24.05 -0.20 23.46
CA THR A 12 -23.54 1.10 22.98
C THR A 12 -22.15 1.40 23.54
N SER A 13 -21.90 1.08 24.82
CA SER A 13 -20.59 1.20 25.47
C SER A 13 -19.54 0.31 24.81
N ASN A 14 -19.87 -0.96 24.56
CA ASN A 14 -18.97 -1.92 23.90
C ASN A 14 -18.65 -1.51 22.45
N LYS A 15 -19.63 -0.97 21.72
CA LYS A 15 -19.40 -0.45 20.35
C LYS A 15 -18.48 0.77 20.36
N SER A 16 -18.68 1.71 21.28
CA SER A 16 -17.81 2.89 21.42
C SER A 16 -16.38 2.50 21.77
N LEU A 17 -16.20 1.57 22.70
CA LEU A 17 -14.89 1.06 23.13
C LEU A 17 -14.16 0.36 21.97
N SER A 18 -14.85 -0.50 21.20
CA SER A 18 -14.27 -1.15 20.01
C SER A 18 -13.78 -0.13 18.97
N VAL A 19 -14.55 0.94 18.72
CA VAL A 19 -14.14 2.02 17.80
C VAL A 19 -12.89 2.73 18.32
N ILE A 20 -12.85 3.08 19.61
CA ILE A 20 -11.70 3.74 20.24
C ILE A 20 -10.45 2.88 20.12
N ILE A 21 -10.51 1.58 20.44
CA ILE A 21 -9.38 0.67 20.31
C ILE A 21 -8.86 0.65 18.86
N LYS A 22 -9.75 0.50 17.87
CA LYS A 22 -9.34 0.45 16.46
C LYS A 22 -8.63 1.74 16.03
N VAL A 23 -9.13 2.91 16.45
CA VAL A 23 -8.49 4.20 16.16
C VAL A 23 -7.14 4.33 16.88
N CYS A 24 -7.08 3.96 18.16
CA CYS A 24 -5.86 3.97 18.97
C CYS A 24 -4.79 2.99 18.46
N VAL A 25 -5.14 1.97 17.69
CA VAL A 25 -4.16 1.08 17.04
C VAL A 25 -3.71 1.66 15.69
N VAL A 26 -4.65 2.11 14.86
CA VAL A 26 -4.38 2.56 13.48
C VAL A 26 -3.59 3.87 13.45
N VAL A 27 -3.95 4.85 14.27
CA VAL A 27 -3.35 6.20 14.22
C VAL A 27 -1.87 6.19 14.63
N PRO A 28 -1.47 5.60 15.77
CA PRO A 28 -0.05 5.53 16.13
C PRO A 28 0.78 4.73 15.14
N LEU A 29 0.24 3.61 14.63
CA LEU A 29 0.92 2.79 13.63
C LEU A 29 1.17 3.59 12.34
N PHE A 30 0.17 4.37 11.89
CA PHE A 30 0.33 5.29 10.78
C PHE A 30 1.39 6.36 11.05
N CYS A 31 1.40 6.98 12.24
CA CYS A 31 2.39 7.98 12.61
C CYS A 31 3.82 7.39 12.58
N ILE A 32 4.03 6.21 13.18
CA ILE A 32 5.33 5.53 13.18
C ILE A 32 5.80 5.27 11.76
N PHE A 33 4.92 4.74 10.90
CA PHE A 33 5.26 4.51 9.51
C PHE A 33 5.58 5.79 8.76
N PHE A 34 4.76 6.82 8.90
CA PHE A 34 5.00 8.10 8.25
C PHE A 34 6.36 8.67 8.64
N LEU A 35 6.71 8.61 9.93
CA LEU A 35 8.04 8.98 10.42
C LEU A 35 9.15 8.14 9.77
N CYS A 36 9.00 6.82 9.72
CA CYS A 36 9.96 5.92 9.06
C CYS A 36 10.15 6.30 7.58
N ILE A 37 9.07 6.56 6.85
CA ILE A 37 9.13 6.96 5.44
C ILE A 37 9.83 8.31 5.29
N VAL A 38 9.48 9.31 6.11
CA VAL A 38 10.09 10.64 6.06
C VAL A 38 11.60 10.52 6.30
N VAL A 39 12.05 9.71 7.26
CA VAL A 39 13.48 9.47 7.50
C VAL A 39 14.15 8.83 6.29
N ILE A 40 13.53 7.82 5.67
CA ILE A 40 14.09 7.14 4.48
C ILE A 40 14.17 8.10 3.28
N LEU A 41 13.13 8.90 3.03
CA LEU A 41 13.10 9.87 1.94
C LEU A 41 14.10 11.01 2.19
N HIS A 42 14.20 11.51 3.43
CA HIS A 42 15.20 12.49 3.81
C HIS A 42 16.62 11.96 3.57
N MET A 43 16.86 10.69 3.87
CA MET A 43 18.13 10.03 3.59
C MET A 43 18.48 9.97 2.12
N PHE A 44 17.50 9.66 1.25
CA PHE A 44 17.71 9.69 -0.20
C PHE A 44 17.94 11.12 -0.72
N ALA A 45 17.24 12.11 -0.18
CA ALA A 45 17.43 13.51 -0.54
C ALA A 45 18.82 14.04 -0.10
N SER A 46 19.29 13.61 1.07
CA SER A 46 20.59 14.03 1.63
C SER A 46 21.78 13.41 0.89
N ASN A 47 21.60 12.22 0.32
CA ASN A 47 22.65 11.47 -0.36
C ASN A 47 22.28 11.28 -1.83
N ARG A 48 22.58 12.29 -2.66
CA ARG A 48 22.22 12.30 -4.09
C ARG A 48 22.70 11.08 -4.87
N GLN A 49 23.80 10.44 -4.44
CA GLN A 49 24.32 9.20 -5.03
C GLN A 49 23.30 8.05 -5.09
N PHE A 50 22.32 8.02 -4.18
CA PHE A 50 21.26 7.00 -4.26
C PHE A 50 20.27 7.29 -5.41
N LEU A 51 20.00 8.57 -5.70
CA LEU A 51 19.08 8.97 -6.78
C LEU A 51 19.68 8.73 -8.17
N ASP A 52 21.00 8.51 -8.27
CA ASP A 52 21.66 8.16 -9.54
C ASP A 52 21.37 6.72 -9.98
N THR A 53 20.73 5.90 -9.13
CA THR A 53 20.35 4.53 -9.48
C THR A 53 18.84 4.38 -9.62
N SER A 54 18.37 3.91 -10.77
CA SER A 54 16.93 3.73 -11.06
C SER A 54 16.18 2.85 -10.06
N ARG A 55 16.85 1.88 -9.44
CA ARG A 55 16.29 1.06 -8.34
C ARG A 55 15.78 1.89 -7.16
N TYR A 56 16.59 2.85 -6.70
CA TYR A 56 16.23 3.66 -5.53
C TYR A 56 15.14 4.67 -5.90
N ILE A 57 15.11 5.17 -7.14
CA ILE A 57 14.00 6.01 -7.64
C ILE A 57 12.68 5.21 -7.67
N LEU A 58 12.69 3.97 -8.19
CA LEU A 58 11.50 3.10 -8.17
C LEU A 58 11.06 2.76 -6.75
N PHE A 59 12.01 2.49 -5.85
CA PHE A 59 11.72 2.24 -4.45
C PHE A 59 11.13 3.48 -3.77
N ALA A 60 11.70 4.67 -3.95
CA ALA A 60 11.14 5.92 -3.44
C ALA A 60 9.72 6.16 -3.98
N SER A 61 9.48 5.88 -5.26
CA SER A 61 8.15 5.98 -5.87
C SER A 61 7.15 5.01 -5.25
N MET A 62 7.56 3.78 -4.92
CA MET A 62 6.75 2.83 -4.17
C MET A 62 6.40 3.37 -2.78
N LEU A 63 7.40 3.87 -2.03
CA LEU A 63 7.19 4.44 -0.70
C LEU A 63 6.21 5.61 -0.71
N ILE A 64 6.33 6.50 -1.70
CA ILE A 64 5.41 7.62 -1.89
C ILE A 64 4.00 7.10 -2.21
N SER A 65 3.87 6.15 -3.13
CA SER A 65 2.58 5.55 -3.50
C SER A 65 1.89 4.87 -2.32
N ASP A 66 2.62 4.08 -1.54
CA ASP A 66 2.10 3.42 -0.35
C ASP A 66 1.73 4.41 0.76
N THR A 67 2.53 5.47 0.94
CA THR A 67 2.23 6.54 1.90
C THR A 67 0.96 7.28 1.54
N LEU A 68 0.81 7.65 0.26
CA LEU A 68 -0.41 8.29 -0.24
C LEU A 68 -1.60 7.36 0.00
N HIS A 69 -1.49 6.07 -0.36
CA HIS A 69 -2.58 5.13 -0.13
C HIS A 69 -2.97 5.05 1.35
N VAL A 70 -2.00 4.83 2.25
CA VAL A 70 -2.27 4.66 3.69
C VAL A 70 -2.85 5.95 4.27
N MET A 71 -2.36 7.12 3.86
CA MET A 71 -2.90 8.40 4.30
C MET A 71 -4.38 8.54 3.92
N PHE A 72 -4.73 8.29 2.65
CA PHE A 72 -6.12 8.38 2.19
C PHE A 72 -6.99 7.27 2.78
N SER A 73 -6.46 6.05 2.97
CA SER A 73 -7.21 4.95 3.57
C SER A 73 -7.49 5.17 5.05
N VAL A 74 -6.53 5.70 5.81
CA VAL A 74 -6.72 6.08 7.22
C VAL A 74 -7.70 7.24 7.34
N LEU A 75 -7.60 8.25 6.47
CA LEU A 75 -8.58 9.35 6.43
C LEU A 75 -10.01 8.83 6.18
N LEU A 76 -10.19 7.99 5.16
CA LEU A 76 -11.48 7.35 4.87
C LEU A 76 -11.97 6.50 6.05
N PHE A 77 -11.08 5.73 6.68
CA PHE A 77 -11.39 4.93 7.87
C PHE A 77 -11.88 5.80 9.03
N LEU A 78 -11.20 6.91 9.32
CA LEU A 78 -11.59 7.84 10.38
C LEU A 78 -12.93 8.51 10.08
N LEU A 79 -13.17 8.94 8.83
CA LEU A 79 -14.46 9.51 8.41
C LEU A 79 -15.60 8.51 8.63
N VAL A 80 -15.41 7.24 8.24
CA VAL A 80 -16.39 6.18 8.42
C VAL A 80 -16.63 5.88 9.90
N LYS A 81 -15.57 5.77 10.71
CA LYS A 81 -15.70 5.47 12.15
C LYS A 81 -16.26 6.64 12.96
N ALA A 82 -15.98 7.87 12.57
CA ALA A 82 -16.58 9.07 13.14
C ALA A 82 -18.01 9.34 12.64
N GLN A 83 -18.54 8.52 11.72
CA GLN A 83 -19.87 8.67 11.11
C GLN A 83 -20.06 10.05 10.45
N VAL A 84 -18.98 10.64 9.95
CA VAL A 84 -19.00 11.95 9.30
C VAL A 84 -19.48 11.78 7.87
N LYS A 85 -20.61 12.41 7.54
CA LYS A 85 -21.11 12.49 6.17
C LYS A 85 -20.39 13.60 5.44
N VAL A 86 -19.83 13.28 4.27
CA VAL A 86 -19.02 14.20 3.47
C VAL A 86 -19.72 14.43 2.13
N ALA A 87 -19.61 15.63 1.58
CA ALA A 87 -20.14 15.93 0.25
C ALA A 87 -19.54 14.98 -0.80
N LEU A 88 -20.38 14.53 -1.73
CA LEU A 88 -19.99 13.57 -2.77
C LEU A 88 -18.77 14.06 -3.59
N GLY A 89 -18.68 15.37 -3.84
CA GLY A 89 -17.56 16.00 -4.53
C GLY A 89 -16.20 15.87 -3.84
N LEU A 90 -16.16 15.71 -2.51
CA LEU A 90 -14.93 15.43 -1.76
C LEU A 90 -14.73 13.91 -1.57
N CYS A 91 -15.82 13.15 -1.47
CA CYS A 91 -15.76 11.70 -1.33
C CYS A 91 -15.15 10.99 -2.53
N PHE A 92 -15.57 11.39 -3.73
CA PHE A 92 -15.11 10.81 -4.99
C PHE A 92 -13.58 10.89 -5.19
N PRO A 93 -12.92 12.07 -5.07
CA PRO A 93 -11.47 12.15 -5.21
C PRO A 93 -10.73 11.35 -4.13
N LEU A 94 -11.23 11.30 -2.89
CA LEU A 94 -10.62 10.49 -1.83
C LEU A 94 -10.61 8.98 -2.18
N LEU A 95 -11.77 8.47 -2.61
CA LEU A 95 -11.90 7.07 -3.05
C LEU A 95 -11.10 6.79 -4.33
N PHE A 96 -11.06 7.75 -5.26
CA PHE A 96 -10.28 7.68 -6.48
C PHE A 96 -8.79 7.53 -6.18
N ILE A 97 -8.22 8.43 -5.39
CA ILE A 97 -6.78 8.43 -5.09
C ILE A 97 -6.42 7.16 -4.30
N SER A 98 -7.24 6.76 -3.32
CA SER A 98 -7.01 5.51 -2.59
C SER A 98 -6.99 4.29 -3.51
N THR A 99 -7.92 4.21 -4.47
CA THR A 99 -7.99 3.08 -5.41
C THR A 99 -6.84 3.11 -6.42
N ALA A 100 -6.49 4.28 -6.97
CA ALA A 100 -5.39 4.41 -7.92
C ALA A 100 -4.04 4.03 -7.28
N THR A 101 -3.75 4.56 -6.09
CA THR A 101 -2.51 4.26 -5.35
C THR A 101 -2.40 2.78 -4.95
N PHE A 102 -3.52 2.12 -4.63
CA PHE A 102 -3.53 0.68 -4.35
C PHE A 102 -3.11 -0.16 -5.54
N ARG A 103 -3.58 0.20 -6.74
CA ARG A 103 -3.23 -0.49 -7.98
C ARG A 103 -1.81 -0.17 -8.47
N ASN A 104 -1.30 1.00 -8.12
CA ASN A 104 0.04 1.42 -8.54
C ASN A 104 1.16 0.60 -7.89
N THR A 105 1.02 0.23 -6.60
CA THR A 105 2.02 -0.56 -5.87
C THR A 105 2.44 -1.87 -6.56
N PRO A 106 1.53 -2.77 -6.98
CA PRO A 106 1.93 -4.00 -7.68
C PRO A 106 2.56 -3.74 -9.05
N PHE A 107 2.16 -2.70 -9.77
CA PHE A 107 2.83 -2.33 -11.02
C PHE A 107 4.26 -1.85 -10.78
N ILE A 108 4.50 -1.06 -9.72
CA ILE A 108 5.87 -0.68 -9.33
C ILE A 108 6.70 -1.92 -8.94
N LEU A 109 6.12 -2.91 -8.24
CA LEU A 109 6.81 -4.18 -7.92
C LEU A 109 7.23 -4.96 -9.16
N ALA A 110 6.36 -5.05 -10.17
CA ALA A 110 6.69 -5.67 -11.45
C ALA A 110 7.86 -4.94 -12.12
N THR A 111 7.80 -3.60 -12.16
CA THR A 111 8.85 -2.77 -12.74
C THR A 111 10.17 -2.88 -11.99
N MET A 112 10.16 -2.96 -10.65
CA MET A 112 11.39 -3.21 -9.87
C MET A 112 12.00 -4.58 -10.19
N SER A 113 11.17 -5.60 -10.39
CA SER A 113 11.63 -6.95 -10.77
C SER A 113 12.22 -6.96 -12.18
N LEU A 114 11.59 -6.24 -13.12
CA LEU A 114 12.11 -6.04 -14.47
C LEU A 114 13.41 -5.24 -14.49
N GLU A 115 13.55 -4.19 -13.68
CA GLU A 115 14.78 -3.41 -13.57
C GLU A 115 15.95 -4.31 -13.14
N ARG A 116 15.71 -5.19 -12.15
CA ARG A 116 16.70 -6.18 -11.71
C ARG A 116 17.07 -7.17 -12.81
N TYR A 117 16.08 -7.66 -13.56
CA TYR A 117 16.32 -8.53 -14.71
C TYR A 117 17.18 -7.84 -15.76
N VAL A 118 16.82 -6.63 -16.20
CA VAL A 118 17.57 -5.88 -17.21
C VAL A 118 19.00 -5.58 -16.73
N ALA A 119 19.17 -5.23 -15.45
CA ALA A 119 20.49 -4.98 -14.87
C ALA A 119 21.44 -6.19 -14.91
N ILE A 120 20.90 -7.41 -14.85
CA ILE A 120 21.70 -8.66 -14.85
C ILE A 120 21.99 -9.12 -16.27
N PHE A 121 21.00 -9.09 -17.16
CA PHE A 121 21.13 -9.61 -18.52
C PHE A 121 21.74 -8.61 -19.51
N TYR A 122 21.64 -7.30 -19.24
CA TYR A 122 22.14 -6.24 -20.12
C TYR A 122 22.98 -5.23 -19.34
N PRO A 123 24.09 -5.65 -18.70
CA PRO A 123 24.89 -4.77 -17.83
C PRO A 123 25.58 -3.63 -18.61
N LEU A 124 26.01 -3.87 -19.85
CA LEU A 124 26.76 -2.89 -20.67
C LEU A 124 25.89 -2.06 -21.63
N GLN A 125 24.71 -2.57 -21.99
CA GLN A 125 23.77 -1.91 -22.90
C GLN A 125 22.42 -1.75 -22.21
N ARG A 126 22.42 -1.06 -21.05
CA ARG A 126 21.17 -0.78 -20.34
C ARG A 126 20.31 0.09 -21.25
N PRO A 127 19.07 -0.33 -21.59
CA PRO A 127 18.18 0.49 -22.40
C PRO A 127 17.93 1.83 -21.72
N ALA A 128 17.86 2.91 -22.50
CA ALA A 128 17.79 4.28 -21.99
C ALA A 128 16.64 4.49 -20.98
N ALA A 129 15.50 3.82 -21.19
CA ALA A 129 14.35 3.87 -20.28
C ALA A 129 14.64 3.41 -18.83
N TRP A 130 15.68 2.60 -18.61
CA TRP A 130 16.08 2.10 -17.29
C TRP A 130 17.20 2.93 -16.64
N CYS A 131 17.66 3.99 -17.30
CA CYS A 131 18.57 4.97 -16.74
C CYS A 131 17.85 5.89 -15.76
N SER A 132 18.56 6.41 -14.76
CA SER A 132 18.04 7.34 -13.75
C SER A 132 17.32 8.54 -14.36
N ASP A 133 17.83 9.05 -15.48
CA ASP A 133 17.35 10.28 -16.10
C ASP A 133 15.99 10.10 -16.80
N GLN A 134 15.65 8.87 -17.18
CA GLN A 134 14.45 8.54 -17.95
C GLN A 134 13.47 7.63 -17.20
N ILE A 135 13.83 7.09 -16.03
CA ILE A 135 12.96 6.20 -15.26
C ILE A 135 11.65 6.88 -14.84
N TRP A 136 11.65 8.21 -14.72
CA TRP A 136 10.46 9.02 -14.46
C TRP A 136 9.37 8.82 -15.52
N MET A 137 9.74 8.54 -16.77
CA MET A 137 8.77 8.23 -17.83
C MET A 137 8.06 6.90 -17.54
N ILE A 138 8.78 5.88 -17.05
CA ILE A 138 8.15 4.62 -16.62
C ILE A 138 7.21 4.89 -15.46
N ILE A 139 7.65 5.64 -14.44
CA ILE A 139 6.82 5.99 -13.28
C ILE A 139 5.54 6.71 -13.72
N LEU A 140 5.64 7.67 -14.63
CA LEU A 140 4.47 8.37 -15.19
C LEU A 140 3.50 7.41 -15.87
N VAL A 141 4.01 6.46 -16.68
CA VAL A 141 3.18 5.44 -17.34
C VAL A 141 2.47 4.55 -16.32
N LEU A 142 3.13 4.15 -15.22
CA LEU A 142 2.51 3.36 -14.16
C LEU A 142 1.37 4.12 -13.47
N TRP A 143 1.56 5.42 -13.23
CA TRP A 143 0.51 6.27 -12.68
C TRP A 143 -0.68 6.43 -13.62
N LEU A 144 -0.42 6.69 -14.91
CA LEU A 144 -1.47 6.78 -15.93
C LEU A 144 -2.27 5.48 -16.00
N LEU A 145 -1.58 4.34 -16.06
CA LEU A 145 -2.21 3.02 -16.06
C LEU A 145 -3.01 2.75 -14.78
N SER A 146 -2.52 3.19 -13.63
CA SER A 146 -3.21 3.02 -12.35
C SER A 146 -4.45 3.91 -12.22
N CYS A 147 -4.44 5.08 -12.85
CA CYS A 147 -5.55 6.03 -12.88
C CYS A 147 -6.62 5.66 -13.91
N THR A 148 -6.25 5.06 -15.05
CA THR A 148 -7.22 4.71 -16.11
C THR A 148 -8.28 3.73 -15.62
N PHE A 149 -7.91 2.72 -14.84
CA PHE A 149 -8.87 1.72 -14.34
C PHE A 149 -9.96 2.30 -13.42
N PRO A 150 -9.64 3.08 -12.36
CA PRO A 150 -10.66 3.80 -11.59
C PRO A 150 -11.50 4.75 -12.46
N ILE A 151 -10.91 5.47 -13.43
CA ILE A 151 -11.68 6.35 -14.33
C ILE A 151 -12.77 5.53 -15.04
N ILE A 152 -12.41 4.44 -15.69
CA ILE A 152 -13.35 3.57 -16.40
C ILE A 152 -14.43 3.04 -15.44
N GLU A 153 -14.02 2.59 -14.25
CA GLU A 153 -14.94 2.06 -13.24
C GLU A 153 -15.99 3.10 -12.80
N TYR A 154 -15.56 4.34 -12.56
CA TYR A 154 -16.46 5.42 -12.19
C TYR A 154 -17.33 5.90 -13.36
N SER A 155 -16.80 5.89 -14.59
CA SER A 155 -17.58 6.17 -15.80
C SER A 155 -18.71 5.16 -16.01
N ILE A 156 -18.48 3.88 -15.73
CA ILE A 156 -19.53 2.83 -15.78
C ILE A 156 -20.64 3.11 -14.76
N GLY A 157 -20.30 3.66 -13.59
CA GLY A 157 -21.26 4.01 -12.54
C GLY A 157 -22.08 5.27 -12.80
N GLN A 158 -21.64 6.13 -13.73
CA GLN A 158 -22.25 7.43 -14.01
C GLN A 158 -23.52 7.37 -14.88
N HIS A 159 -24.24 6.25 -14.91
CA HIS A 159 -25.65 6.25 -15.32
C HIS A 159 -26.55 6.83 -14.19
N TYR A 160 -26.34 8.11 -13.86
CA TYR A 160 -27.19 9.07 -13.10
C TYR A 160 -27.79 8.64 -11.73
N PRO A 161 -27.65 9.51 -10.71
CA PRO A 161 -28.69 10.54 -10.56
C PRO A 161 -28.12 11.96 -10.73
N ALA A 162 -29.01 12.89 -11.03
CA ALA A 162 -28.78 14.24 -11.54
C ALA A 162 -27.71 15.08 -10.83
N ALA A 163 -27.29 16.14 -11.51
CA ALA A 163 -26.49 17.27 -11.00
C ALA A 163 -26.97 17.87 -9.66
N ASN A 164 -28.12 17.42 -9.14
CA ASN A 164 -28.73 17.81 -7.87
C ASN A 164 -28.25 16.96 -6.67
N THR A 165 -27.43 15.92 -6.88
CA THR A 165 -26.94 15.02 -5.81
C THR A 165 -25.50 15.31 -5.37
N PHE A 166 -24.76 16.18 -6.06
CA PHE A 166 -23.41 16.61 -5.64
C PHE A 166 -23.33 17.23 -4.22
N PRO A 167 -24.35 17.96 -3.73
CA PRO A 167 -24.39 18.43 -2.34
C PRO A 167 -24.82 17.36 -1.32
N ALA A 168 -25.22 16.16 -1.75
CA ALA A 168 -25.68 15.13 -0.83
C ALA A 168 -24.51 14.61 0.01
N SER A 169 -24.63 14.74 1.33
CA SER A 169 -23.64 14.23 2.28
C SER A 169 -23.83 12.72 2.45
N VAL A 170 -22.83 11.95 2.03
CA VAL A 170 -22.81 10.48 2.10
C VAL A 170 -21.68 9.99 2.99
N LEU A 171 -21.81 8.77 3.51
CA LEU A 171 -20.69 8.09 4.17
C LEU A 171 -19.73 7.59 3.09
N CYS A 172 -18.44 7.94 3.20
CA CYS A 172 -17.44 7.60 2.20
C CYS A 172 -16.99 6.14 2.26
N GLN A 173 -17.88 5.26 1.82
CA GLN A 173 -17.65 3.83 1.76
C GLN A 173 -17.77 3.35 0.31
N PRO A 174 -16.79 2.57 -0.20
CA PRO A 174 -16.82 2.07 -1.59
C PRO A 174 -18.10 1.32 -1.94
N THR A 175 -18.68 0.56 -1.00
CA THR A 175 -19.92 -0.20 -1.20
C THR A 175 -21.16 0.69 -1.35
N ILE A 176 -21.13 1.92 -0.81
CA ILE A 176 -22.23 2.88 -0.91
C ILE A 176 -22.12 3.69 -2.21
N VAL A 177 -20.90 4.02 -2.64
CA VAL A 177 -20.64 4.85 -3.82
C VAL A 177 -20.60 4.01 -5.12
N ASN A 178 -20.06 2.79 -5.08
CA ASN A 178 -19.98 1.87 -6.23
C ASN A 178 -20.83 0.61 -5.96
N SER A 179 -22.14 0.78 -5.85
CA SER A 179 -23.08 -0.29 -5.51
C SER A 179 -23.48 -1.18 -6.69
N SER A 180 -23.12 -0.83 -7.92
CA SER A 180 -23.53 -1.59 -9.10
C SER A 180 -22.79 -2.93 -9.20
N PRO A 181 -23.49 -4.06 -9.44
CA PRO A 181 -22.86 -5.36 -9.63
C PRO A 181 -21.90 -5.38 -10.83
N ILE A 182 -22.16 -4.55 -11.84
CA ILE A 182 -21.29 -4.42 -13.02
C ILE A 182 -19.95 -3.77 -12.64
N GLN A 183 -19.97 -2.75 -11.77
CA GLN A 183 -18.74 -2.13 -11.26
C GLN A 183 -17.94 -3.11 -10.40
N ALA A 184 -18.60 -3.88 -9.54
CA ALA A 184 -17.96 -4.90 -8.73
C ALA A 184 -17.29 -5.99 -9.59
N LEU A 185 -17.98 -6.46 -10.64
CA LEU A 185 -17.44 -7.43 -11.59
C LEU A 185 -16.24 -6.85 -12.36
N PHE A 186 -16.36 -5.62 -12.88
CA PHE A 186 -15.27 -4.95 -13.60
C PHE A 186 -14.04 -4.76 -12.69
N ARG A 187 -14.24 -4.26 -11.47
CA ARG A 187 -13.17 -4.11 -10.47
C ARG A 187 -12.47 -5.44 -10.19
N THR A 188 -13.25 -6.49 -9.97
CA THR A 188 -12.71 -7.84 -9.71
C THR A 188 -11.91 -8.35 -10.90
N ALA A 189 -12.47 -8.27 -12.11
CA ALA A 189 -11.80 -8.72 -13.34
C ALA A 189 -10.50 -7.96 -13.61
N VAL A 190 -10.51 -6.62 -13.52
CA VAL A 190 -9.33 -5.78 -13.71
C VAL A 190 -8.25 -6.11 -12.70
N ASN A 191 -8.62 -6.28 -11.43
CA ASN A 191 -7.66 -6.63 -10.39
C ASN A 191 -7.05 -8.01 -10.70
N VAL A 192 -7.87 -9.05 -10.88
CA VAL A 192 -7.39 -10.41 -11.18
C VAL A 192 -6.45 -10.43 -12.38
N LEU A 193 -6.81 -9.72 -13.46
CA LEU A 193 -5.98 -9.61 -14.66
C LEU A 193 -4.64 -8.90 -14.36
N SER A 194 -4.70 -7.73 -13.71
CA SER A 194 -3.52 -6.94 -13.37
C SER A 194 -2.55 -7.72 -12.49
N PHE A 195 -3.07 -8.41 -11.46
CA PHE A 195 -2.26 -9.26 -10.58
C PHE A 195 -1.68 -10.46 -11.29
N SER A 196 -2.45 -11.12 -12.15
CA SER A 196 -1.95 -12.26 -12.92
C SER A 196 -0.78 -11.84 -13.80
N ILE A 197 -0.89 -10.69 -14.48
CA ILE A 197 0.19 -10.13 -15.29
C ILE A 197 1.42 -9.84 -14.43
N VAL A 198 1.25 -9.14 -13.31
CA VAL A 198 2.35 -8.83 -12.38
C VAL A 198 3.01 -10.10 -11.84
N ALA A 199 2.22 -11.11 -11.43
CA ALA A 199 2.71 -12.38 -10.94
C ALA A 199 3.55 -13.11 -11.99
N VAL A 200 3.06 -13.18 -13.22
CA VAL A 200 3.80 -13.78 -14.35
C VAL A 200 5.12 -13.05 -14.58
N ILE A 201 5.13 -11.71 -14.54
CA ILE A 201 6.37 -10.93 -14.69
C ILE A 201 7.37 -11.25 -13.56
N ILE A 202 6.93 -11.28 -12.30
CA ILE A 202 7.82 -11.57 -11.16
C ILE A 202 8.36 -13.01 -11.25
N ILE A 203 7.51 -14.00 -11.53
CA ILE A 203 7.92 -15.40 -11.65
C ILE A 203 8.88 -15.58 -12.84
N PHE A 204 8.56 -14.99 -13.99
CA PHE A 204 9.41 -15.05 -15.17
C PHE A 204 10.79 -14.44 -14.92
N THR A 205 10.83 -13.22 -14.37
CA THR A 205 12.10 -12.54 -14.04
C THR A 205 12.90 -13.35 -13.02
N TYR A 206 12.25 -13.94 -12.02
CA TYR A 206 12.88 -14.82 -11.03
C TYR A 206 13.54 -16.05 -11.65
N ILE A 207 12.79 -16.82 -12.43
CA ILE A 207 13.28 -18.05 -13.07
C ILE A 207 14.49 -17.73 -13.95
N ARG A 208 14.39 -16.65 -14.75
CA ARG A 208 15.48 -16.24 -15.64
C ARG A 208 16.74 -15.86 -14.85
N ILE A 209 16.60 -15.04 -13.81
CA ILE A 209 17.73 -14.65 -12.94
C ILE A 209 18.39 -15.88 -12.32
N LEU A 210 17.61 -16.85 -11.83
CA LEU A 210 18.14 -18.09 -11.27
C LEU A 210 18.92 -18.91 -12.31
N LEU A 211 18.36 -19.08 -13.51
CA LEU A 211 19.01 -19.85 -14.57
C LEU A 211 20.34 -19.21 -15.01
N GLU A 212 20.40 -17.89 -15.13
CA GLU A 212 21.61 -17.21 -15.57
C GLU A 212 22.70 -17.20 -14.49
N THR A 213 22.30 -16.99 -13.24
CA THR A 213 23.24 -17.04 -12.11
C THR A 213 23.80 -18.44 -11.90
N GLN A 214 23.03 -19.50 -12.15
CA GLN A 214 23.51 -20.88 -12.15
C GLN A 214 24.57 -21.13 -13.25
N LYS A 215 24.37 -20.56 -14.45
CA LYS A 215 25.31 -20.71 -15.58
C LYS A 215 26.64 -20.00 -15.33
N MET A 216 26.61 -18.81 -14.72
CA MET A 216 27.81 -17.98 -14.59
C MET A 216 28.75 -18.39 -13.44
N ARG A 217 28.42 -19.42 -12.64
CA ARG A 217 29.14 -19.75 -11.37
C ARG A 217 29.44 -18.48 -10.53
N GLN A 218 28.54 -17.50 -10.58
CA GLN A 218 28.75 -16.21 -9.92
C GLN A 218 28.85 -16.40 -8.41
N ASP A 219 29.66 -15.56 -7.77
CA ASP A 219 29.93 -15.59 -6.33
C ASP A 219 28.60 -15.69 -5.53
N LYS A 220 28.49 -16.73 -4.69
CA LYS A 220 27.23 -17.13 -4.01
C LYS A 220 26.58 -15.96 -3.25
N VAL A 221 27.39 -15.00 -2.82
CA VAL A 221 26.97 -13.81 -2.08
C VAL A 221 26.15 -12.83 -2.94
N SER A 222 26.58 -12.56 -4.18
CA SER A 222 25.86 -11.66 -5.11
C SER A 222 24.55 -12.31 -5.59
N VAL A 223 24.61 -13.63 -5.85
CA VAL A 223 23.46 -14.46 -6.25
C VAL A 223 22.39 -14.50 -5.16
N SER A 224 22.79 -14.71 -3.89
CA SER A 224 21.89 -14.68 -2.74
C SER A 224 21.19 -13.32 -2.60
N LYS A 225 21.93 -12.22 -2.76
CA LYS A 225 21.37 -10.86 -2.66
C LYS A 225 20.33 -10.60 -3.75
N ALA A 226 20.60 -10.94 -5.01
CA ALA A 226 19.65 -10.76 -6.11
C ALA A 226 18.37 -11.61 -5.93
N THR A 227 18.53 -12.87 -5.51
CA THR A 227 17.42 -13.82 -5.28
C THR A 227 16.52 -13.36 -4.12
N HIS A 228 17.11 -12.85 -3.04
CA HIS A 228 16.37 -12.35 -1.89
C HIS A 228 15.50 -11.13 -2.24
N THR A 229 15.91 -10.28 -3.19
CA THR A 229 15.07 -9.13 -3.65
C THR A 229 13.83 -9.60 -4.37
N VAL A 230 13.98 -10.56 -5.28
CA VAL A 230 12.86 -11.05 -6.08
C VAL A 230 11.89 -11.86 -5.22
N LEU A 231 12.39 -12.65 -4.27
CA LEU A 231 11.56 -13.33 -3.27
C LEU A 231 10.78 -12.34 -2.40
N LEU A 232 11.39 -11.23 -2.00
CA LEU A 232 10.72 -10.17 -1.26
C LEU A 232 9.62 -9.52 -2.11
N HIS A 233 9.88 -9.23 -3.40
CA HIS A 233 8.85 -8.75 -4.31
C HIS A 233 7.69 -9.75 -4.47
N GLY A 234 7.99 -11.06 -4.53
CA GLY A 234 6.99 -12.12 -4.54
C GLY A 234 6.18 -12.22 -3.25
N PHE A 235 6.83 -12.10 -2.09
CA PHE A 235 6.16 -12.07 -0.78
C PHE A 235 5.26 -10.84 -0.65
N GLN A 236 5.74 -9.68 -1.06
CA GLN A 236 4.98 -8.45 -1.12
C GLN A 236 3.76 -8.59 -2.05
N LEU A 237 3.92 -9.20 -3.23
CA LEU A 237 2.82 -9.49 -4.13
C LEU A 237 1.79 -10.44 -3.49
N LEU A 238 2.24 -11.49 -2.81
CA LEU A 238 1.36 -12.42 -2.10
C LEU A 238 0.54 -11.72 -1.02
N LEU A 239 1.19 -10.83 -0.25
CA LEU A 239 0.50 -10.03 0.74
C LEU A 239 -0.52 -9.07 0.10
N CYS A 240 -0.17 -8.46 -1.05
CA CYS A 240 -1.12 -7.67 -1.82
C CYS A 240 -2.31 -8.54 -2.28
N MET A 241 -2.10 -9.78 -2.74
CA MET A 241 -3.16 -10.70 -3.18
C MET A 241 -4.14 -11.05 -2.06
N LEU A 242 -3.65 -11.24 -0.83
CA LEU A 242 -4.49 -11.47 0.34
C LEU A 242 -5.43 -10.27 0.62
N ALA A 243 -5.01 -9.06 0.25
CA ALA A 243 -5.87 -7.86 0.32
C ALA A 243 -6.97 -7.83 -0.74
N PHE A 244 -6.97 -8.73 -1.73
CA PHE A 244 -8.06 -8.87 -2.71
C PHE A 244 -8.99 -10.02 -2.39
N THR A 245 -8.57 -10.95 -1.52
CA THR A 245 -9.46 -11.99 -1.00
C THR A 245 -10.48 -11.45 0.00
N MET A 246 -10.44 -10.15 0.36
CA MET A 246 -11.35 -9.47 1.30
C MET A 246 -12.84 -9.84 1.13
N PRO A 247 -13.47 -9.78 -0.06
CA PRO A 247 -14.88 -10.16 -0.21
C PRO A 247 -15.11 -11.67 0.01
N ILE A 248 -14.11 -12.51 -0.29
CA ILE A 248 -14.17 -13.96 -0.09
C ILE A 248 -13.98 -14.30 1.40
N THR A 249 -13.02 -13.67 2.09
CA THR A 249 -12.82 -13.84 3.54
C THR A 249 -13.97 -13.24 4.33
N GLU A 250 -14.55 -12.12 3.92
CA GLU A 250 -15.74 -11.55 4.56
C GLU A 250 -16.92 -12.52 4.48
N THR A 251 -17.14 -13.14 3.31
CA THR A 251 -18.21 -14.14 3.13
C THR A 251 -17.94 -15.43 3.92
N LEU A 252 -16.71 -15.96 3.91
CA LEU A 252 -16.36 -17.20 4.59
C LEU A 252 -16.29 -17.07 6.12
N ILE A 253 -15.80 -15.94 6.65
CA ILE A 253 -15.68 -15.73 8.10
C ILE A 253 -17.06 -15.46 8.72
N VAL A 254 -17.95 -14.74 8.03
CA VAL A 254 -19.36 -14.63 8.44
C VAL A 254 -20.03 -16.00 8.51
N LEU A 255 -19.69 -16.91 7.58
CA LEU A 255 -20.26 -18.26 7.54
C LEU A 255 -19.71 -19.20 8.64
N CYS A 256 -18.46 -19.02 9.06
CA CYS A 256 -17.77 -19.97 9.94
C CYS A 256 -17.63 -19.54 11.40
N ALA A 257 -17.73 -18.25 11.75
CA ALA A 257 -17.29 -17.75 13.06
C ALA A 257 -18.25 -16.80 13.79
N ASP A 258 -19.46 -16.55 13.27
CA ASP A 258 -20.46 -15.62 13.86
C ASP A 258 -19.87 -14.25 14.26
N TRP A 259 -18.81 -13.82 13.55
CA TRP A 259 -18.09 -12.61 13.90
C TRP A 259 -18.78 -11.37 13.29
N PRO A 260 -18.87 -10.22 13.99
CA PRO A 260 -19.50 -9.04 13.44
C PRO A 260 -18.81 -8.59 12.16
N THR A 261 -19.58 -8.28 11.12
CA THR A 261 -19.06 -7.85 9.81
C THR A 261 -18.10 -6.66 9.91
N GLU A 262 -18.35 -5.72 10.85
CA GLU A 262 -17.47 -4.56 11.11
C GLU A 262 -16.09 -4.92 11.70
N ASP A 263 -15.98 -6.05 12.39
CA ASP A 263 -14.73 -6.54 12.97
C ASP A 263 -13.92 -7.31 11.93
N ILE A 264 -14.59 -8.12 11.11
CA ILE A 264 -13.99 -8.82 9.96
C ILE A 264 -13.41 -7.82 8.97
N ALA A 265 -14.17 -6.80 8.59
CA ALA A 265 -13.72 -5.76 7.67
C ALA A 265 -12.50 -5.00 8.21
N PHE A 266 -12.47 -4.73 9.52
CA PHE A 266 -11.32 -4.10 10.18
C PHE A 266 -10.10 -5.02 10.21
N PHE A 267 -10.27 -6.28 10.60
CA PHE A 267 -9.20 -7.27 10.63
C PHE A 267 -8.56 -7.42 9.26
N ASN A 268 -9.39 -7.56 8.22
CA ASN A 268 -8.93 -7.68 6.86
C ASN A 268 -8.19 -6.41 6.39
N TYR A 269 -8.70 -5.21 6.69
CA TYR A 269 -8.01 -3.94 6.42
C TYR A 269 -6.65 -3.86 7.14
N PHE A 270 -6.62 -4.22 8.42
CA PHE A 270 -5.41 -4.16 9.22
C PHE A 270 -4.34 -5.17 8.74
N CYS A 271 -4.72 -6.43 8.59
CA CYS A 271 -3.79 -7.51 8.28
C CYS A 271 -3.35 -7.53 6.83
N PHE A 272 -4.21 -7.16 5.88
CA PHE A 272 -3.92 -7.33 4.46
C PHE A 272 -3.64 -6.01 3.73
N ILE A 273 -4.07 -4.86 4.25
CA ILE A 273 -3.83 -3.56 3.58
C ILE A 273 -2.73 -2.77 4.31
N LEU A 274 -2.79 -2.72 5.63
CA LEU A 274 -1.89 -1.93 6.47
C LEU A 274 -0.55 -2.66 6.71
N ILE A 275 -0.57 -3.84 7.33
CA ILE A 275 0.66 -4.59 7.68
C ILE A 275 1.60 -4.79 6.47
N PRO A 276 1.14 -5.22 5.29
CA PRO A 276 2.05 -5.47 4.16
C PRO A 276 2.81 -4.23 3.70
N ARG A 277 2.16 -3.06 3.76
CA ARG A 277 2.76 -1.78 3.42
C ARG A 277 3.68 -1.25 4.50
N PHE A 278 3.38 -1.52 5.76
CA PHE A 278 4.30 -1.23 6.85
C PHE A 278 5.57 -2.08 6.80
N LEU A 279 5.43 -3.34 6.37
CA LEU A 279 6.55 -4.25 6.24
C LEU A 279 7.48 -3.89 5.09
N SER A 280 6.99 -3.29 4.01
CA SER A 280 7.83 -3.03 2.83
C SER A 280 9.05 -2.16 3.17
N PRO A 281 8.90 -0.93 3.68
CA PRO A 281 10.03 -0.08 4.03
C PRO A 281 10.92 -0.70 5.10
N LEU A 282 10.36 -1.49 6.03
CA LEU A 282 11.15 -2.21 7.03
C LEU A 282 12.04 -3.26 6.37
N ILE A 283 11.50 -4.08 5.47
CA ILE A 283 12.30 -5.13 4.83
C ILE A 283 13.36 -4.50 3.92
N TYR A 284 13.05 -3.45 3.16
CA TYR A 284 14.07 -2.74 2.36
C TYR A 284 15.08 -1.97 3.23
N GLY A 285 14.63 -1.39 4.34
CA GLY A 285 15.48 -0.61 5.24
C GLY A 285 16.41 -1.44 6.09
N PHE A 286 15.97 -2.61 6.57
CA PHE A 286 16.86 -3.56 7.27
C PHE A 286 17.82 -4.28 6.34
N ARG A 287 17.48 -4.39 5.05
CA ARG A 287 18.32 -5.04 4.03
C ARG A 287 19.56 -4.22 3.68
N ASP A 288 19.47 -2.90 3.70
CA ASP A 288 20.61 -2.03 3.38
C ASP A 288 21.37 -1.68 4.68
N GLN A 289 22.64 -2.10 4.78
CA GLN A 289 23.46 -1.86 5.97
C GLN A 289 23.64 -0.37 6.28
N ASN A 290 23.68 0.48 5.24
CA ASN A 290 23.81 1.92 5.41
C ASN A 290 22.52 2.52 5.99
N LEU A 291 21.36 2.06 5.50
CA LEU A 291 20.05 2.51 5.98
C LEU A 291 19.79 2.00 7.40
N ARG A 292 20.14 0.74 7.70
CA ARG A 292 20.03 0.13 9.03
C ARG A 292 20.88 0.86 10.07
N SER A 293 22.12 1.21 9.73
CA SER A 293 23.02 1.98 10.61
C SER A 293 22.46 3.38 10.88
N TYR A 294 21.91 4.04 9.86
CA TYR A 294 21.34 5.38 10.02
C TYR A 294 20.03 5.36 10.82
N ILE A 295 19.09 4.46 10.50
CA ILE A 295 17.85 4.24 11.25
C ILE A 295 18.20 3.92 12.72
N GLY A 296 19.15 3.03 12.96
CA GLY A 296 19.63 2.74 14.31
C GLY A 296 20.13 3.99 15.04
N LYS A 297 20.97 4.82 14.40
CA LYS A 297 21.46 6.07 14.98
C LYS A 297 20.35 7.09 15.22
N THR A 298 19.40 7.25 14.31
CA THR A 298 18.28 8.19 14.46
C THR A 298 17.34 7.77 15.60
N PHE A 299 16.94 6.50 15.67
CA PHE A 299 16.07 5.99 16.74
C PHE A 299 16.77 5.96 18.11
N ILE A 300 18.10 5.80 18.16
CA ILE A 300 18.89 5.86 19.41
C ILE A 300 19.22 7.32 19.81
N CYS A 301 19.36 8.26 18.87
CA CYS A 301 19.60 9.67 19.18
C CYS A 301 18.32 10.48 19.46
N PHE A 302 17.14 10.03 19.00
CA PHE A 302 15.88 10.71 19.32
C PHE A 302 15.58 10.79 20.83
N PRO A 303 15.84 9.73 21.64
CA PRO A 303 15.78 9.81 23.10
C PRO A 303 16.75 10.88 23.66
N ASN A 304 18.02 10.85 23.20
CA ASN A 304 19.08 11.69 23.77
C ASN A 304 18.93 13.19 23.43
N LYS A 305 18.29 13.52 22.30
CA LYS A 305 18.07 14.91 21.88
C LYS A 305 16.86 15.56 22.57
N VAL A 306 15.89 14.74 23.01
CA VAL A 306 14.78 15.21 23.86
C VAL A 306 15.25 15.42 25.30
N GLU A 307 16.15 14.56 25.78
CA GLU A 307 16.76 14.69 27.11
C GLU A 307 17.68 15.92 27.23
N SER A 308 18.44 16.26 26.18
CA SER A 308 19.26 17.48 26.14
C SER A 308 18.47 18.78 26.07
N LEU A 309 17.24 18.75 25.54
CA LEU A 309 16.36 19.94 25.48
C LEU A 309 15.55 20.14 26.78
N LEU A 310 15.44 19.11 27.63
CA LEU A 310 14.82 19.19 28.96
C LEU A 310 15.82 19.47 30.08
N THR A 311 17.13 19.43 29.79
CA THR A 311 18.21 19.82 30.73
C THR A 311 18.73 21.25 30.50
N GLU A 312 18.26 21.94 29.46
CA GLU A 312 18.55 23.35 29.17
C GLU A 312 17.39 24.31 29.52
N GLN A 313 16.48 23.90 30.41
CA GLN A 313 15.43 24.78 30.96
C GLN A 313 15.51 24.89 32.48
#